data_AF-A0AAD7YNU4-F1
#
_entry.id   AF-A0AAD7YNU4-F1
#
_cell.length_a   1.000
_cell.length_b   1.000
_cell.length_c   1.000
_cell.angle_alpha   90.00
_cell.angle_beta   90.00
_cell.angle_gamma   90.00
#
_symmetry.space_group_name_H-M   'P 1'
#
loop_
_entity.id
_entity.type
_entity.pdbx_description
1 polymer ?
#
loop_
_entity_poly.entity_id
_entity_poly.type
_entity_poly.pdbx_seq_one_letter_code
_entity_poly.pdbx_strand_id
1 'polypeptide(L)'
;MFFTYSTNRKFIPLHIIEEDSYEKDVLFYVNLGDPELLGEVFETFLPDASASVSVELPTDDDNPVPGNEANHLATLPEEEAVVAMMGLPRAGEITRAQLRIKESKEFKNTVDKLVQRANASIIIGTSSWKEQFSDALTANSGSDDPDEPPSCFDYVLHVVTLFWKIVFALIPPTDIGGGYVCFVVSIICIGLVTAVIGDVASHFGCTLGIKDSVTAIVFVALGTSIPDTFASKVAACQDKYADASVGNVTGSNAVNVFLGIGVAWTLAAIVHWSKGETFYIDPGNLAFSVTMYCSEACVAVLVLVLRRRKSIGGELGGPKRIKIVTSMFFFSLWLIYLTMSSLEAYDVIPGF
;
A
#
# COMPACT_ATOMS: atom_id res chain seq x y z
N MET A 1 25.19 -39.17 -45.83
CA MET A 1 25.31 -37.73 -45.54
C MET A 1 24.58 -37.47 -44.24
N PHE A 2 25.29 -37.21 -43.14
CA PHE A 2 24.66 -36.87 -41.87
C PHE A 2 24.27 -35.39 -41.94
N PHE A 3 22.97 -35.10 -41.96
CA PHE A 3 22.46 -33.73 -41.93
C PHE A 3 22.62 -33.17 -40.51
N THR A 4 23.57 -32.28 -40.31
CA THR A 4 23.74 -31.52 -39.07
C THR A 4 22.78 -30.34 -39.08
N TYR A 5 21.73 -30.39 -38.25
CA TYR A 5 20.82 -29.26 -38.02
C TYR A 5 21.56 -28.16 -37.23
N SER A 6 22.15 -27.19 -37.92
CA SER A 6 23.00 -26.19 -37.28
C SER A 6 22.22 -25.13 -36.48
N THR A 7 20.92 -24.97 -36.68
CA THR A 7 20.11 -23.97 -35.97
C THR A 7 18.77 -24.53 -35.50
N ASN A 8 18.65 -24.83 -34.20
CA ASN A 8 17.42 -25.35 -33.58
C ASN A 8 16.54 -24.26 -32.92
N ARG A 9 17.01 -23.01 -32.87
CA ARG A 9 16.29 -21.87 -32.26
C ARG A 9 16.65 -20.57 -32.98
N LYS A 10 15.65 -19.77 -33.34
CA LYS A 10 15.82 -18.40 -33.86
C LYS A 10 15.01 -17.45 -33.02
N PHE A 11 15.65 -16.40 -32.50
CA PHE A 11 14.97 -15.33 -31.76
C PHE A 11 14.61 -14.22 -32.74
N ILE A 12 13.34 -13.80 -32.75
CA ILE A 12 12.86 -12.68 -33.55
C ILE A 12 12.54 -11.54 -32.56
N PRO A 13 13.36 -10.49 -32.49
CA PRO A 13 13.06 -9.33 -31.66
C PRO A 13 11.87 -8.56 -32.26
N LEU A 14 10.82 -8.37 -31.46
CA LEU A 14 9.68 -7.52 -31.82
C LEU A 14 9.89 -6.15 -31.20
N HIS A 15 10.09 -5.13 -32.03
CA HIS A 15 10.18 -3.74 -31.58
C HIS A 15 8.77 -3.13 -31.50
N ILE A 16 8.36 -2.73 -30.30
CA ILE A 16 7.11 -2.00 -30.06
C ILE A 16 7.43 -0.52 -30.25
N ILE A 17 6.91 0.08 -31.33
CA ILE A 17 7.29 1.44 -31.79
C ILE A 17 6.34 2.52 -31.24
N GLU A 18 5.17 2.16 -30.71
CA GLU A 18 4.17 3.12 -30.21
C GLU A 18 3.62 2.68 -28.85
N GLU A 19 4.03 3.38 -27.80
CA GLU A 19 3.58 3.18 -26.42
C GLU A 19 2.24 3.90 -26.13
N ASP A 20 1.87 4.92 -26.93
CA ASP A 20 0.78 5.86 -26.63
C ASP A 20 -0.57 5.56 -27.33
N SER A 21 -0.67 4.49 -28.12
CA SER A 21 -1.90 4.14 -28.85
C SER A 21 -2.69 3.04 -28.11
N TYR A 22 -3.75 3.44 -27.40
CA TYR A 22 -4.51 2.64 -26.44
C TYR A 22 -5.49 1.59 -26.99
N GLU A 23 -5.41 1.22 -28.27
CA GLU A 23 -6.32 0.23 -28.87
C GLU A 23 -5.59 -0.68 -29.88
N LYS A 24 -5.12 -1.86 -29.46
CA LYS A 24 -4.48 -2.82 -30.37
C LYS A 24 -4.85 -4.28 -30.06
N ASP A 25 -5.60 -4.91 -30.98
CA ASP A 25 -5.68 -6.38 -31.13
C ASP A 25 -4.80 -6.73 -32.34
N VAL A 26 -3.58 -7.19 -32.09
CA VAL A 26 -2.60 -7.47 -33.16
C VAL A 26 -2.40 -8.96 -33.30
N LEU A 27 -2.47 -9.41 -34.54
CA LEU A 27 -2.27 -10.80 -34.92
C LEU A 27 -0.97 -10.92 -35.71
N PHE A 28 -0.04 -11.70 -35.18
CA PHE A 28 1.20 -12.05 -35.84
C PHE A 28 1.13 -13.49 -36.34
N TYR A 29 1.72 -13.73 -37.51
CA TYR A 29 1.90 -15.05 -38.08
C TYR A 29 3.37 -15.29 -38.33
N VAL A 30 3.87 -16.41 -37.82
CA VAL A 30 5.21 -16.92 -38.14
C VAL A 30 5.01 -18.14 -39.02
N ASN A 31 5.42 -18.03 -40.28
CA ASN A 31 5.41 -19.14 -41.23
C ASN A 31 6.84 -19.70 -41.33
N LEU A 32 6.98 -21.00 -41.10
CA LEU A 32 8.18 -21.78 -41.42
C LEU A 32 8.21 -21.99 -42.93
N GLY A 33 9.23 -21.44 -43.58
CA GLY A 33 9.48 -21.65 -45.01
C GLY A 33 10.07 -23.03 -45.30
N ASP A 34 10.27 -23.31 -46.58
CA ASP A 34 10.90 -24.55 -47.03
C ASP A 34 12.37 -24.63 -46.60
N PRO A 35 12.90 -25.82 -46.29
CA PRO A 35 14.29 -25.99 -45.88
C PRO A 35 15.24 -25.69 -47.05
N GLU A 36 16.16 -24.73 -46.84
CA GLU A 36 17.20 -24.36 -47.81
C GLU A 36 18.55 -24.98 -47.43
N LEU A 37 19.34 -25.36 -48.45
CA LEU A 37 20.69 -25.90 -48.26
C LEU A 37 21.69 -24.74 -48.17
N LEU A 38 22.23 -24.50 -46.97
CA LEU A 38 23.29 -23.50 -46.78
C LEU A 38 24.63 -24.07 -47.27
N GLY A 39 25.18 -23.52 -48.35
CA GLY A 39 26.52 -23.84 -48.84
C GLY A 39 27.63 -23.29 -47.93
N GLU A 40 28.86 -23.83 -48.04
CA GLU A 40 30.04 -23.53 -47.20
C GLU A 40 30.48 -22.04 -47.16
N VAL A 41 29.87 -21.15 -47.95
CA VAL A 41 30.30 -19.74 -48.08
C VAL A 41 29.66 -18.82 -47.02
N PHE A 42 28.65 -19.28 -46.27
CA PHE A 42 27.90 -18.40 -45.37
C PHE A 42 28.47 -18.28 -43.94
N GLU A 43 29.63 -18.87 -43.64
CA GLU A 43 30.24 -18.76 -42.30
C GLU A 43 30.93 -17.41 -42.05
N THR A 44 31.15 -16.55 -43.05
CA THR A 44 32.02 -15.36 -42.88
C THR A 44 31.34 -13.99 -42.86
N PHE A 45 30.03 -13.90 -43.07
CA PHE A 45 29.33 -12.60 -43.01
C PHE A 45 28.03 -12.68 -42.20
N LEU A 46 28.14 -12.38 -40.91
CA LEU A 46 27.04 -11.81 -40.14
C LEU A 46 27.24 -10.29 -40.10
N PRO A 47 26.51 -9.50 -40.91
CA PRO A 47 26.14 -8.16 -40.52
C PRO A 47 24.77 -8.20 -39.85
N ASP A 48 24.71 -7.60 -38.67
CA ASP A 48 23.46 -7.11 -38.08
C ASP A 48 22.66 -6.32 -39.13
N ALA A 49 21.35 -6.55 -39.13
CA ALA A 49 20.31 -5.68 -39.67
C ALA A 49 20.34 -5.38 -41.19
N SER A 50 19.21 -5.71 -41.83
CA SER A 50 18.61 -5.02 -42.99
C SER A 50 19.52 -4.62 -44.16
N ALA A 51 19.56 -5.43 -45.22
CA ALA A 51 19.71 -4.90 -46.58
C ALA A 51 19.33 -5.96 -47.63
N SER A 52 18.38 -5.63 -48.49
CA SER A 52 18.20 -6.27 -49.79
C SER A 52 19.37 -5.89 -50.70
N VAL A 53 20.12 -6.86 -51.22
CA VAL A 53 21.13 -6.61 -52.25
C VAL A 53 20.91 -7.59 -53.40
N SER A 54 20.44 -7.04 -54.52
CA SER A 54 20.49 -7.66 -55.85
C SER A 54 21.91 -7.53 -56.41
N VAL A 55 22.49 -8.63 -56.90
CA VAL A 55 23.78 -8.63 -57.59
C VAL A 55 23.56 -9.12 -59.03
N GLU A 56 23.74 -8.23 -60.00
CA GLU A 56 23.98 -8.58 -61.41
C GLU A 56 25.41 -9.14 -61.56
N LEU A 57 25.56 -10.23 -62.32
CA LEU A 57 26.84 -10.87 -62.60
C LEU A 57 27.50 -10.26 -63.85
N PRO A 58 28.83 -10.01 -63.85
CA PRO A 58 29.56 -9.71 -65.07
C PRO A 58 29.85 -11.00 -65.85
N THR A 59 29.73 -10.90 -67.18
CA THR A 59 30.16 -11.89 -68.15
C THR A 59 31.69 -11.92 -68.24
N ASP A 60 32.32 -13.07 -68.00
CA ASP A 60 33.51 -13.45 -68.75
C ASP A 60 33.79 -14.97 -68.67
N ASP A 61 34.34 -15.45 -69.78
CA ASP A 61 34.58 -16.82 -70.20
C ASP A 61 35.65 -17.56 -69.36
N ASP A 62 35.64 -18.89 -69.50
CA ASP A 62 36.69 -19.86 -69.12
C ASP A 62 36.88 -20.17 -67.61
N ASN A 63 35.99 -21.01 -67.06
CA ASN A 63 36.36 -22.24 -66.31
C ASN A 63 35.12 -23.01 -65.82
N PRO A 64 35.08 -24.35 -65.91
CA PRO A 64 33.97 -25.14 -65.35
C PRO A 64 34.22 -25.36 -63.85
N VAL A 65 33.44 -24.69 -62.99
CA VAL A 65 33.38 -24.97 -61.55
C VAL A 65 32.08 -25.75 -61.25
N PRO A 66 32.13 -26.81 -60.43
CA PRO A 66 31.04 -27.78 -60.29
C PRO A 66 30.01 -27.26 -59.28
N GLY A 67 28.72 -27.27 -59.66
CA GLY A 67 27.66 -26.85 -58.76
C GLY A 67 26.34 -26.62 -59.48
N ASN A 68 25.71 -27.68 -59.95
CA ASN A 68 24.29 -27.64 -60.31
C ASN A 68 23.67 -29.02 -60.05
N GLU A 69 23.51 -29.37 -58.78
CA GLU A 69 22.84 -30.62 -58.36
C GLU A 69 21.39 -30.72 -58.86
N ALA A 70 20.78 -29.59 -59.27
CA ALA A 70 19.49 -29.57 -59.97
C ALA A 70 19.51 -30.32 -61.32
N ASN A 71 20.67 -30.43 -61.98
CA ASN A 71 20.80 -31.14 -63.26
C ASN A 71 21.08 -32.65 -63.10
N HIS A 72 21.43 -33.14 -61.90
CA HIS A 72 21.74 -34.56 -61.70
C HIS A 72 20.49 -35.40 -61.35
N LEU A 73 19.42 -34.75 -60.89
CA LEU A 73 18.10 -35.35 -60.65
C LEU A 73 17.31 -35.60 -61.95
N ALA A 74 17.57 -34.83 -63.00
CA ALA A 74 16.91 -34.94 -64.30
C ALA A 74 17.45 -36.10 -65.17
N THR A 75 18.59 -36.69 -64.79
CA THR A 75 19.28 -37.75 -65.54
C THR A 75 19.13 -39.15 -64.91
N LEU A 76 18.36 -39.30 -63.84
CA LEU A 76 18.12 -40.57 -63.15
C LEU A 76 16.87 -41.29 -63.71
N PRO A 77 16.84 -42.63 -63.76
CA PRO A 77 15.61 -43.39 -64.06
C PRO A 77 14.47 -43.00 -63.09
N GLU A 78 13.22 -42.97 -63.57
CA GLU A 78 12.06 -42.45 -62.81
C GLU A 78 11.94 -43.02 -61.39
N GLU A 79 12.25 -44.30 -61.19
CA GLU A 79 12.18 -44.96 -59.88
C GLU A 79 13.24 -44.45 -58.88
N GLU A 80 14.45 -44.16 -59.33
CA GLU A 80 15.54 -43.65 -58.48
C GLU A 80 15.37 -42.17 -58.16
N ALA A 81 14.84 -41.39 -59.10
CA ALA A 81 14.49 -39.99 -58.89
C ALA A 81 13.42 -39.83 -57.81
N VAL A 82 12.40 -40.71 -57.79
CA VAL A 82 11.35 -40.71 -56.77
C VAL A 82 11.91 -41.03 -55.38
N VAL A 83 12.80 -42.01 -55.26
CA VAL A 83 13.47 -42.35 -53.98
C VAL A 83 14.35 -41.20 -53.50
N ALA A 84 15.08 -40.52 -54.40
CA ALA A 84 15.88 -39.34 -54.07
C ALA A 84 15.01 -38.16 -53.59
N MET A 85 13.84 -37.93 -54.20
CA MET A 85 12.90 -36.89 -53.78
C MET A 85 12.19 -37.20 -52.45
N MET A 86 12.10 -38.47 -52.03
CA MET A 86 11.61 -38.85 -50.71
C MET A 86 12.63 -38.63 -49.60
N GLY A 87 13.93 -38.52 -49.94
CA GLY A 87 15.02 -38.24 -49.00
C GLY A 87 15.31 -36.76 -48.75
N LEU A 88 14.64 -35.85 -49.48
CA LEU A 88 14.80 -34.40 -49.29
C LEU A 88 14.19 -33.97 -47.95
N PRO A 89 14.83 -33.03 -47.21
CA PRO A 89 14.25 -32.46 -46.02
C PRO A 89 12.92 -31.76 -46.38
N ARG A 90 11.87 -32.02 -45.60
CA ARG A 90 10.55 -31.41 -45.76
C ARG A 90 10.14 -30.72 -44.47
N ALA A 91 9.41 -29.63 -44.59
CA ALA A 91 8.76 -29.01 -43.43
C ALA A 91 7.77 -30.00 -42.82
N GLY A 92 7.69 -30.04 -41.48
CA GLY A 92 6.72 -30.88 -40.76
C GLY A 92 5.28 -30.39 -40.92
N GLU A 93 4.32 -31.11 -40.33
CA GLU A 93 2.88 -30.80 -40.45
C GLU A 93 2.48 -29.42 -39.89
N ILE A 94 3.29 -28.86 -38.97
CA ILE A 94 3.05 -27.55 -38.36
C ILE A 94 4.03 -26.55 -38.95
N THR A 95 3.55 -25.77 -39.93
CA THR A 95 4.34 -24.73 -40.60
C THR A 95 3.98 -23.32 -40.18
N ARG A 96 2.94 -23.14 -39.36
CA ARG A 96 2.43 -21.81 -38.99
C ARG A 96 2.16 -21.69 -37.50
N ALA A 97 2.74 -20.68 -36.88
CA ALA A 97 2.41 -20.25 -35.52
C ALA A 97 1.68 -18.90 -35.57
N GLN A 98 0.64 -18.74 -34.76
CA GLN A 98 -0.13 -17.51 -34.63
C GLN A 98 0.03 -16.95 -33.21
N LEU A 99 0.37 -15.67 -33.10
CA LEU A 99 0.46 -14.94 -31.83
C LEU A 99 -0.56 -13.79 -31.85
N ARG A 100 -1.52 -13.81 -30.93
CA ARG A 100 -2.47 -12.71 -30.74
C ARG A 100 -2.08 -11.95 -29.48
N ILE A 101 -1.76 -10.68 -29.62
CA ILE A 101 -1.58 -9.77 -28.49
C ILE A 101 -2.89 -9.02 -28.32
N LYS A 102 -3.58 -9.31 -27.21
CA LYS A 102 -4.87 -8.70 -26.86
C LYS A 102 -4.69 -7.83 -25.63
N GLU A 103 -5.23 -6.61 -25.67
CA GLU A 103 -5.33 -5.76 -24.49
C GLU A 103 -6.19 -6.43 -23.41
N SER A 104 -5.67 -6.51 -22.18
CA SER A 104 -6.47 -6.92 -21.02
C SER A 104 -7.26 -5.72 -20.53
N LYS A 105 -8.58 -5.74 -20.77
CA LYS A 105 -9.50 -4.73 -20.22
C LYS A 105 -9.43 -4.64 -18.70
N GLU A 106 -9.18 -5.77 -18.03
CA GLU A 106 -8.99 -5.82 -16.57
C GLU A 106 -7.73 -5.04 -16.14
N PHE A 107 -6.63 -5.17 -16.89
CA PHE A 107 -5.41 -4.43 -16.62
C PHE A 107 -5.57 -2.93 -16.88
N LYS A 108 -6.20 -2.55 -18.01
CA LYS A 108 -6.51 -1.15 -18.33
C LYS A 108 -7.35 -0.51 -17.22
N ASN A 109 -8.44 -1.15 -16.83
CA ASN A 109 -9.29 -0.68 -15.73
C ASN A 109 -8.51 -0.54 -14.42
N THR A 110 -7.56 -1.44 -14.15
CA THR A 110 -6.71 -1.36 -12.95
C THR A 110 -5.75 -0.16 -13.02
N VAL A 111 -5.15 0.09 -14.18
CA VAL A 111 -4.26 1.24 -14.41
C VAL A 111 -5.04 2.55 -14.34
N ASP A 112 -6.22 2.62 -14.97
CA ASP A 112 -7.09 3.80 -14.93
C ASP A 112 -7.54 4.11 -13.49
N LYS A 113 -7.93 3.08 -12.72
CA LYS A 113 -8.21 3.21 -11.28
C LYS A 113 -6.99 3.71 -10.50
N LEU A 114 -5.77 3.26 -10.84
CA LEU A 114 -4.53 3.70 -10.18
C LEU A 114 -4.19 5.16 -10.49
N VAL A 115 -4.32 5.58 -11.76
CA VAL A 115 -4.07 6.96 -12.21
C VAL A 115 -5.11 7.90 -11.62
N GLN A 116 -6.38 7.51 -11.60
CA GLN A 116 -7.44 8.28 -10.96
C GLN A 116 -7.19 8.43 -9.45
N ARG A 117 -6.71 7.38 -8.77
CA ARG A 117 -6.31 7.44 -7.35
C ARG A 117 -5.12 8.36 -7.12
N ALA A 118 -4.10 8.31 -7.98
CA ALA A 118 -2.93 9.19 -7.88
C ALA A 118 -3.35 10.67 -8.01
N ASN A 119 -4.20 10.98 -8.99
CA ASN A 119 -4.72 12.34 -9.20
C ASN A 119 -5.69 12.78 -8.09
N ALA A 120 -6.54 11.89 -7.58
CA ALA A 120 -7.43 12.19 -6.45
C ALA A 120 -6.66 12.41 -5.14
N SER A 121 -5.54 11.69 -4.93
CA SER A 121 -4.67 11.87 -3.76
C SER A 121 -3.92 13.21 -3.75
N ILE A 122 -3.86 13.91 -4.88
CA ILE A 122 -3.33 15.29 -4.96
C ILE A 122 -4.43 16.30 -4.60
N ILE A 123 -5.70 15.93 -4.75
CA ILE A 123 -6.89 16.74 -4.41
C ILE A 123 -7.48 16.19 -3.09
N ILE A 124 -6.67 16.12 -2.03
CA ILE A 124 -7.17 15.76 -0.69
C ILE A 124 -7.85 16.99 -0.11
N GLY A 125 -9.14 17.14 -0.43
CA GLY A 125 -9.96 18.20 0.12
C GLY A 125 -11.18 18.48 -0.73
N THR A 126 -12.34 18.61 -0.08
CA THR A 126 -13.53 19.18 -0.71
C THR A 126 -13.27 20.65 -1.05
N SER A 127 -13.69 21.05 -2.25
CA SER A 127 -13.49 22.40 -2.77
C SER A 127 -14.61 23.35 -2.34
N SER A 128 -15.77 22.81 -1.98
CA SER A 128 -16.94 23.59 -1.60
C SER A 128 -17.73 22.98 -0.43
N TRP A 129 -18.45 23.82 0.32
CA TRP A 129 -19.37 23.34 1.35
C TRP A 129 -20.44 22.41 0.77
N LYS A 130 -20.90 22.66 -0.46
CA LYS A 130 -21.88 21.79 -1.11
C LYS A 130 -21.37 20.35 -1.21
N GLU A 131 -20.11 20.17 -1.61
CA GLU A 131 -19.47 18.85 -1.65
C GLU A 131 -19.35 18.26 -0.24
N GLN A 132 -18.89 19.03 0.75
CA GLN A 132 -18.81 18.56 2.15
C GLN A 132 -20.13 18.07 2.71
N PHE A 133 -21.21 18.84 2.51
CA PHE A 133 -22.53 18.46 2.98
C PHE A 133 -23.09 17.28 2.17
N SER A 134 -22.83 17.22 0.87
CA SER A 134 -23.20 16.06 0.03
C SER A 134 -22.52 14.79 0.53
N ASP A 135 -21.21 14.84 0.78
CA ASP A 135 -20.43 13.71 1.27
C ASP A 135 -20.81 13.34 2.71
N ALA A 136 -21.12 14.32 3.55
CA ALA A 136 -21.59 14.10 4.91
C ALA A 136 -22.95 13.37 4.95
N LEU A 137 -23.84 13.70 4.03
CA LEU A 137 -25.19 13.12 3.92
C LEU A 137 -25.22 11.80 3.12
N THR A 138 -24.13 11.45 2.43
CA THR A 138 -24.05 10.22 1.63
C THR A 138 -23.38 9.09 2.43
N ALA A 139 -23.97 7.89 2.36
CA ALA A 139 -23.35 6.69 2.91
C ALA A 139 -22.43 6.07 1.84
N ASN A 140 -21.13 6.15 2.06
CA ASN A 140 -20.14 5.52 1.18
C ASN A 140 -19.77 4.15 1.73
N SER A 141 -19.50 3.20 0.83
CA SER A 141 -18.82 1.95 1.19
C SER A 141 -17.44 2.29 1.73
N GLY A 142 -17.01 1.63 2.80
CA GLY A 142 -15.66 1.79 3.35
C GLY A 142 -14.55 1.22 2.44
N SER A 143 -14.86 0.86 1.20
CA SER A 143 -13.95 0.28 0.22
C SER A 143 -13.44 1.33 -0.77
N ASP A 144 -12.25 1.08 -1.32
CA ASP A 144 -11.64 1.96 -2.32
C ASP A 144 -12.28 1.84 -3.72
N ASP A 145 -13.41 1.14 -3.84
CA ASP A 145 -14.16 0.97 -5.09
C ASP A 145 -15.45 1.82 -5.05
N PRO A 146 -15.51 2.96 -5.77
CA PRO A 146 -16.63 3.90 -5.69
C PRO A 146 -17.96 3.31 -6.19
N ASP A 147 -17.92 2.20 -6.94
CA ASP A 147 -19.09 1.51 -7.46
C ASP A 147 -19.63 0.43 -6.50
N GLU A 148 -18.92 0.14 -5.40
CA GLU A 148 -19.36 -0.87 -4.44
C GLU A 148 -20.45 -0.27 -3.52
N PRO A 149 -21.64 -0.89 -3.42
CA PRO A 149 -22.71 -0.37 -2.57
C PRO A 149 -22.33 -0.48 -1.09
N PRO A 150 -22.70 0.51 -0.25
CA PRO A 150 -22.45 0.47 1.19
C PRO A 150 -23.10 -0.74 1.86
N SER A 151 -22.35 -1.38 2.76
CA SER A 151 -22.83 -2.49 3.57
C SER A 151 -23.87 -2.02 4.60
N CYS A 152 -24.67 -2.94 5.13
CA CYS A 152 -25.58 -2.65 6.25
C CYS A 152 -24.84 -2.02 7.45
N PHE A 153 -23.61 -2.48 7.71
CA PHE A 153 -22.76 -1.91 8.74
C PHE A 153 -22.35 -0.46 8.42
N ASP A 154 -22.10 -0.14 7.15
CA ASP A 154 -21.75 1.21 6.70
C ASP A 154 -22.93 2.17 6.88
N TYR A 155 -24.16 1.72 6.60
CA TYR A 155 -25.36 2.51 6.89
C TYR A 155 -25.55 2.76 8.39
N VAL A 156 -25.35 1.74 9.24
CA VAL A 156 -25.44 1.91 10.69
C VAL A 156 -24.39 2.90 11.17
N LEU A 157 -23.13 2.76 10.74
CA LEU A 157 -22.06 3.70 11.07
C LEU A 157 -22.35 5.10 10.52
N HIS A 158 -22.91 5.20 9.30
CA HIS A 158 -23.29 6.47 8.72
C HIS A 158 -24.33 7.17 9.61
N VAL A 159 -25.38 6.48 10.05
CA VAL A 159 -26.40 7.06 10.95
C VAL A 159 -25.80 7.49 12.30
N VAL A 160 -24.96 6.66 12.90
CA VAL A 160 -24.30 6.96 14.19
C VAL A 160 -23.37 8.17 14.08
N THR A 161 -22.68 8.31 12.95
CA THR A 161 -21.70 9.39 12.72
C THR A 161 -22.29 10.62 12.03
N LEU A 162 -23.54 10.57 11.55
CA LEU A 162 -24.16 11.63 10.75
C LEU A 162 -24.13 12.99 11.46
N PHE A 163 -24.45 13.00 12.76
CA PHE A 163 -24.37 14.21 13.57
C PHE A 163 -22.98 14.85 13.50
N TRP A 164 -21.94 14.05 13.70
CA TRP A 164 -20.55 14.50 13.66
C TRP A 164 -20.11 14.91 12.24
N LYS A 165 -20.54 14.18 11.21
CA LYS A 165 -20.26 14.54 9.81
C LYS A 165 -20.83 15.91 9.45
N ILE A 166 -22.04 16.22 9.90
CA ILE A 166 -22.68 17.52 9.67
C ILE A 166 -21.94 18.63 10.42
N VAL A 167 -21.58 18.40 11.68
CA VAL A 167 -20.81 19.37 12.48
C VAL A 167 -19.46 19.68 11.82
N PHE A 168 -18.73 18.65 11.35
CA PHE A 168 -17.44 18.85 10.70
C PHE A 168 -17.56 19.39 9.26
N ALA A 169 -18.68 19.19 8.57
CA ALA A 169 -18.97 19.83 7.28
C ALA A 169 -19.20 21.35 7.37
N LEU A 170 -19.30 21.92 8.58
CA LEU A 170 -19.34 23.37 8.78
C LEU A 170 -17.93 24.00 8.66
N ILE A 171 -16.87 23.20 8.78
CA ILE A 171 -15.49 23.67 8.67
C ILE A 171 -15.27 24.21 7.25
N PRO A 172 -14.62 25.37 7.08
CA PRO A 172 -14.42 25.95 5.76
C PRO A 172 -13.63 25.01 4.83
N PRO A 173 -13.99 24.94 3.53
CA PRO A 173 -13.28 24.15 2.54
C PRO A 173 -11.79 24.45 2.47
N THR A 174 -11.03 23.41 2.13
CA THR A 174 -9.55 23.45 2.03
C THR A 174 -9.04 24.41 0.94
N ASP A 175 -9.87 24.71 -0.06
CA ASP A 175 -9.52 25.61 -1.16
C ASP A 175 -9.52 27.10 -0.72
N ILE A 176 -10.16 27.42 0.41
CA ILE A 176 -10.22 28.79 0.92
C ILE A 176 -8.91 29.17 1.61
N GLY A 177 -8.25 30.22 1.10
CA GLY A 177 -7.06 30.79 1.72
C GLY A 177 -5.87 29.84 1.78
N GLY A 178 -5.74 28.96 0.78
CA GLY A 178 -4.65 27.97 0.71
C GLY A 178 -4.68 26.93 1.83
N GLY A 179 -5.87 26.64 2.38
CA GLY A 179 -6.07 25.66 3.44
C GLY A 179 -5.85 26.18 4.87
N TYR A 180 -5.23 27.35 5.04
CA TYR A 180 -4.98 27.91 6.38
C TYR A 180 -6.26 28.19 7.17
N VAL A 181 -7.31 28.65 6.48
CA VAL A 181 -8.61 28.93 7.13
C VAL A 181 -9.25 27.64 7.63
N CYS A 182 -9.27 26.60 6.79
CA CYS A 182 -9.69 25.25 7.16
C CYS A 182 -8.91 24.75 8.38
N PHE A 183 -7.59 24.87 8.35
CA PHE A 183 -6.71 24.39 9.43
C PHE A 183 -7.00 25.06 10.78
N VAL A 184 -7.05 26.40 10.82
CA VAL A 184 -7.28 27.15 12.07
C VAL A 184 -8.68 26.88 12.62
N VAL A 185 -9.71 26.91 11.77
CA VAL A 185 -11.09 26.66 12.21
C VAL A 185 -11.27 25.22 12.68
N SER A 186 -10.62 24.25 12.03
CA SER A 186 -10.62 22.85 12.48
C SER A 186 -10.01 22.70 13.87
N ILE A 187 -8.86 23.33 14.14
CA ILE A 187 -8.22 23.28 15.46
C ILE A 187 -9.13 23.87 16.54
N ILE A 188 -9.76 25.01 16.27
CA ILE A 188 -10.71 25.63 17.22
C ILE A 188 -11.90 24.70 17.46
N CYS A 189 -12.48 24.14 16.39
CA CYS A 189 -13.62 23.23 16.49
C CYS A 189 -13.28 21.97 17.29
N ILE A 190 -12.13 21.35 17.03
CA ILE A 190 -11.65 20.20 17.79
C ILE A 190 -11.46 20.57 19.26
N GLY A 191 -10.83 21.71 19.56
CA GLY A 191 -10.67 22.19 20.94
C GLY A 191 -11.98 22.37 21.69
N LEU A 192 -12.99 22.97 21.03
CA LEU A 192 -14.33 23.13 21.62
C LEU A 192 -15.04 21.78 21.84
N VAL A 193 -14.99 20.88 20.85
CA VAL A 193 -15.58 19.54 20.96
C VAL A 193 -14.90 18.73 22.07
N THR A 194 -13.58 18.79 22.18
CA THR A 194 -12.83 18.11 23.25
C THR A 194 -13.21 18.65 24.63
N ALA A 195 -13.39 19.97 24.78
CA ALA A 195 -13.85 20.55 26.04
C ALA A 195 -15.25 20.04 26.42
N VAL A 196 -16.20 20.04 25.48
CA VAL A 196 -17.56 19.52 25.70
C VAL A 196 -17.53 18.02 26.06
N ILE A 197 -16.71 17.22 25.38
CA ILE A 197 -16.56 15.79 25.68
C ILE A 197 -16.01 15.59 27.10
N GLY A 198 -15.05 16.42 27.54
CA GLY A 198 -14.53 16.38 28.90
C GLY A 198 -15.60 16.64 29.96
N ASP A 199 -16.40 17.69 29.77
CA ASP A 199 -17.48 18.05 30.69
C ASP A 199 -18.58 16.97 30.73
N VAL A 200 -18.98 16.47 29.56
CA VAL A 200 -19.96 15.37 29.45
C VAL A 200 -19.44 14.10 30.11
N ALA A 201 -18.16 13.78 29.95
CA ALA A 201 -17.55 12.62 30.59
C ALA A 201 -17.59 12.75 32.12
N SER A 202 -17.22 13.90 32.69
CA SER A 202 -17.28 14.11 34.14
C SER A 202 -18.72 14.05 34.67
N HIS A 203 -19.68 14.69 33.99
CA HIS A 203 -21.09 14.58 34.36
C HIS A 203 -21.61 13.15 34.29
N PHE A 204 -21.25 12.41 33.24
CA PHE A 204 -21.60 10.99 33.11
C PHE A 204 -21.01 10.17 34.28
N GLY A 205 -19.73 10.37 34.60
CA GLY A 205 -19.07 9.75 35.76
C GLY A 205 -19.83 10.04 37.06
N CYS A 206 -20.18 11.30 37.30
CA CYS A 206 -20.95 11.72 38.46
C CYS A 206 -22.33 11.02 38.54
N THR A 207 -23.06 10.91 37.42
CA THR A 207 -24.36 10.22 37.40
C THR A 207 -24.28 8.72 37.70
N LEU A 208 -23.16 8.08 37.34
CA LEU A 208 -22.90 6.67 37.62
C LEU A 208 -22.23 6.43 38.98
N GLY A 209 -21.87 7.49 39.71
CA GLY A 209 -21.12 7.40 40.97
C GLY A 209 -19.66 6.99 40.78
N ILE A 210 -19.09 7.23 39.58
CA ILE A 210 -17.69 6.92 39.27
C ILE A 210 -16.81 8.13 39.58
N LYS A 211 -15.70 7.92 40.31
CA LYS A 211 -14.73 9.00 40.60
C LYS A 211 -14.18 9.60 39.30
N ASP A 212 -13.97 10.92 39.26
CA ASP A 212 -13.53 11.64 38.05
C ASP A 212 -12.20 11.10 37.50
N SER A 213 -11.26 10.74 38.37
CA SER A 213 -9.98 10.16 37.97
C SER A 213 -10.13 8.83 37.22
N VAL A 214 -11.06 7.97 37.66
CA VAL A 214 -11.38 6.68 37.00
C VAL A 214 -12.08 6.94 35.67
N THR A 215 -13.00 7.89 35.64
CA THR A 215 -13.70 8.30 34.41
C THR A 215 -12.71 8.81 33.35
N ALA A 216 -11.71 9.60 33.76
CA ALA A 216 -10.67 10.11 32.87
C ALA A 216 -9.79 9.00 32.27
N ILE A 217 -9.27 8.07 33.09
CA ILE A 217 -8.39 7.00 32.61
C ILE A 217 -9.13 5.93 31.80
N VAL A 218 -10.44 5.72 32.01
CA VAL A 218 -11.23 4.70 31.31
C VAL A 218 -11.89 5.25 30.05
N PHE A 219 -12.62 6.36 30.13
CA PHE A 219 -13.44 6.84 29.01
C PHE A 219 -12.70 7.86 28.14
N VAL A 220 -12.11 8.87 28.77
CA VAL A 220 -11.44 9.98 28.04
C VAL A 220 -10.14 9.50 27.39
N ALA A 221 -9.29 8.81 28.16
CA ALA A 221 -8.02 8.28 27.64
C ALA A 221 -8.21 7.21 26.56
N LEU A 222 -9.21 6.32 26.70
CA LEU A 222 -9.54 5.33 25.68
C LEU A 222 -10.09 5.99 24.41
N GLY A 223 -10.98 6.98 24.55
CA GLY A 223 -11.58 7.69 23.42
C GLY A 223 -10.56 8.40 22.54
N THR A 224 -9.49 8.94 23.14
CA THR A 224 -8.38 9.58 22.41
C THR A 224 -7.37 8.56 21.86
N SER A 225 -7.10 7.49 22.59
CA SER A 225 -6.06 6.50 22.21
C SER A 225 -6.50 5.50 21.14
N ILE A 226 -7.81 5.21 21.01
CA ILE A 226 -8.31 4.27 19.98
C ILE A 226 -8.02 4.76 18.56
N PRO A 227 -8.38 6.01 18.16
CA PRO A 227 -8.03 6.55 16.85
C PRO A 227 -6.52 6.52 16.59
N ASP A 228 -5.71 6.93 17.57
CA ASP A 228 -4.24 6.89 17.48
C ASP A 228 -3.72 5.46 17.27
N THR A 229 -4.33 4.48 17.93
CA THR A 229 -4.00 3.06 17.76
C THR A 229 -4.32 2.58 16.35
N PHE A 230 -5.46 2.97 15.79
CA PHE A 230 -5.82 2.62 14.42
C PHE A 230 -4.88 3.28 13.40
N ALA A 231 -4.59 4.57 13.55
CA ALA A 231 -3.64 5.29 12.71
C ALA A 231 -2.24 4.62 12.76
N SER A 232 -1.76 4.30 13.97
CA SER A 232 -0.49 3.62 14.19
C SER A 232 -0.46 2.21 13.58
N LYS A 233 -1.57 1.47 13.66
CA LYS A 233 -1.71 0.16 13.01
C LYS A 233 -1.66 0.28 11.49
N VAL A 234 -2.38 1.23 10.90
CA VAL A 234 -2.37 1.47 9.45
C VAL A 234 -0.96 1.83 8.99
N ALA A 235 -0.28 2.75 9.68
CA ALA A 235 1.11 3.10 9.42
C ALA A 235 2.04 1.88 9.51
N ALA A 236 1.88 1.01 10.51
CA ALA A 236 2.68 -0.21 10.65
C ALA A 236 2.41 -1.25 9.56
N CYS A 237 1.19 -1.32 9.02
CA CYS A 237 0.84 -2.24 7.95
C CYS A 237 1.34 -1.76 6.58
N GLN A 238 1.46 -0.45 6.39
CA GLN A 238 1.86 0.17 5.13
C GLN A 238 3.38 0.39 5.04
N ASP A 239 4.08 0.49 6.16
CA ASP A 239 5.53 0.68 6.22
C ASP A 239 6.27 -0.65 6.46
N LYS A 240 7.32 -0.91 5.67
CA LYS A 240 8.17 -2.10 5.76
C LYS A 240 8.90 -2.20 7.10
N TYR A 241 9.24 -1.07 7.71
CA TYR A 241 9.98 -1.03 8.98
C TYR A 241 9.11 -0.57 10.16
N ALA A 242 7.86 -0.18 9.89
CA ALA A 242 6.93 0.37 10.87
C ALA A 242 7.48 1.58 11.65
N ASP A 243 8.47 2.28 11.09
CA ASP A 243 9.10 3.45 11.71
C ASP A 243 8.07 4.58 11.87
N ALA A 244 7.19 4.74 10.88
CA ALA A 244 6.08 5.70 10.94
C ALA A 244 5.12 5.42 12.11
N SER A 245 4.89 4.14 12.44
CA SER A 245 4.04 3.74 13.57
C SER A 245 4.68 4.10 14.91
N VAL A 246 5.97 3.83 15.06
CA VAL A 246 6.73 4.20 16.27
C VAL A 246 6.74 5.71 16.46
N GLY A 247 6.97 6.47 15.38
CA GLY A 247 6.91 7.93 15.40
C GLY A 247 5.53 8.45 15.83
N ASN A 248 4.45 7.85 15.32
CA ASN A 248 3.09 8.25 15.70
C ASN A 248 2.80 7.99 17.19
N VAL A 249 3.06 6.77 17.68
CA VAL A 249 2.78 6.38 19.08
C VAL A 249 3.64 7.18 20.07
N THR A 250 4.91 7.42 19.75
CA THR A 250 5.80 8.17 20.65
C THR A 250 5.55 9.67 20.56
N GLY A 251 5.29 10.19 19.37
CA GLY A 251 4.98 11.59 19.12
C GLY A 251 3.68 12.03 19.78
N SER A 252 2.58 11.28 19.63
CA SER A 252 1.29 11.64 20.22
C SER A 252 1.35 11.68 21.76
N ASN A 253 2.00 10.69 22.38
CA ASN A 253 2.22 10.67 23.83
C ASN A 253 3.13 11.81 24.31
N ALA A 254 4.19 12.12 23.57
CA ALA A 254 5.06 13.24 23.89
C ALA A 254 4.31 14.58 23.83
N VAL A 255 3.48 14.80 22.80
CA VAL A 255 2.63 15.98 22.69
C VAL A 255 1.64 16.06 23.86
N ASN A 256 1.00 14.97 24.24
CA ASN A 256 0.06 14.96 25.37
C ASN A 256 0.71 15.37 26.70
N VAL A 257 1.91 14.85 26.98
CA VAL A 257 2.62 15.16 28.24
C VAL A 257 3.26 16.55 28.18
N PHE A 258 4.07 16.84 27.16
CA PHE A 258 4.86 18.08 27.11
C PHE A 258 4.02 19.28 26.69
N LEU A 259 3.17 19.15 25.68
CA LEU A 259 2.33 20.26 25.22
C LEU A 259 1.01 20.30 25.98
N GLY A 260 0.30 19.17 26.10
CA GLY A 260 -0.99 19.10 26.78
C GLY A 260 -0.90 19.52 28.25
N ILE A 261 -0.14 18.78 29.06
CA ILE A 261 0.03 19.10 30.49
C ILE A 261 1.00 20.27 30.68
N GLY A 262 2.15 20.25 30.00
CA GLY A 262 3.20 21.24 30.23
C GLY A 262 2.81 22.68 29.89
N VAL A 263 2.12 22.93 28.77
CA VAL A 263 1.67 24.29 28.42
C VAL A 263 0.54 24.74 29.35
N ALA A 264 -0.43 23.87 29.65
CA ALA A 264 -1.54 24.20 30.55
C ALA A 264 -1.03 24.57 31.95
N TRP A 265 -0.09 23.80 32.50
CA TRP A 265 0.54 24.11 33.79
C TRP A 265 1.31 25.42 33.72
N THR A 266 2.13 25.63 32.69
CA THR A 266 2.93 26.86 32.54
C THR A 266 2.02 28.10 32.48
N LEU A 267 0.92 28.04 31.72
CA LEU A 267 -0.06 29.12 31.64
C LEU A 267 -0.73 29.38 33.00
N ALA A 268 -1.18 28.32 33.69
CA ALA A 268 -1.79 28.45 35.00
C ALA A 268 -0.82 29.10 36.02
N ALA A 269 0.44 28.66 36.04
CA ALA A 269 1.46 29.22 36.90
C ALA A 269 1.72 30.70 36.62
N ILE A 270 1.79 31.12 35.35
CA ILE A 270 1.96 32.53 34.96
C ILE A 270 0.77 33.37 35.42
N VAL A 271 -0.46 32.86 35.26
CA VAL A 271 -1.68 33.58 35.67
C VAL A 271 -1.72 33.77 37.18
N HIS A 272 -1.45 32.72 37.97
CA HIS A 272 -1.38 32.85 39.43
C HIS A 272 -0.26 33.79 39.88
N TRP A 273 0.93 33.69 39.27
CA TRP A 273 2.04 34.61 39.51
C TRP A 273 1.64 36.07 39.25
N SER A 274 0.90 36.33 38.16
CA SER A 274 0.44 37.68 37.81
C SER A 274 -0.53 38.28 38.84
N LYS A 275 -1.22 37.42 39.61
CA LYS A 275 -2.13 37.79 40.69
C LYS A 275 -1.45 37.82 42.07
N GLY A 276 -0.16 37.47 42.16
CA GLY A 276 0.55 37.34 43.43
C GLY A 276 0.17 36.10 44.24
N GLU A 277 -0.45 35.10 43.60
CA GLU A 277 -0.87 33.85 44.22
C GLU A 277 0.14 32.74 43.93
N THR A 278 0.29 31.79 44.86
CA THR A 278 1.05 30.56 44.64
C THR A 278 0.15 29.51 43.98
N PHE A 279 0.59 28.95 42.85
CA PHE A 279 -0.13 27.86 42.19
C PHE A 279 0.14 26.52 42.90
N TYR A 280 -0.86 26.00 43.61
CA TYR A 280 -0.80 24.70 44.28
C TYR A 280 -1.62 23.68 43.48
N ILE A 281 -1.02 22.52 43.21
CA ILE A 281 -1.68 21.38 42.56
C ILE A 281 -1.64 20.20 43.52
N ASP A 282 -2.80 19.63 43.79
CA ASP A 282 -2.89 18.35 44.49
C ASP A 282 -2.65 17.22 43.47
N PRO A 283 -1.60 16.41 43.61
CA PRO A 283 -1.31 15.31 42.69
C PRO A 283 -2.30 14.15 42.81
N GLY A 284 -3.08 14.05 43.90
CA GLY A 284 -4.03 12.97 44.11
C GLY A 284 -3.44 11.57 43.85
N ASN A 285 -4.13 10.77 43.04
CA ASN A 285 -3.72 9.42 42.65
C ASN A 285 -2.74 9.36 41.47
N LEU A 286 -2.24 10.50 41.00
CA LEU A 286 -1.39 10.58 39.82
C LEU A 286 -0.06 9.84 40.05
N ALA A 287 0.53 9.97 41.24
CA ALA A 287 1.81 9.34 41.57
C ALA A 287 1.74 7.80 41.47
N PHE A 288 0.65 7.22 41.99
CA PHE A 288 0.39 5.78 41.89
C PHE A 288 0.23 5.34 40.42
N SER A 289 -0.64 6.03 39.69
CA SER A 289 -0.96 5.72 38.29
C SER A 289 0.27 5.82 37.38
N VAL A 290 1.08 6.88 37.54
CA VAL A 290 2.31 7.08 36.75
C VAL A 290 3.34 5.99 37.06
N THR A 291 3.50 5.62 38.33
CA THR A 291 4.45 4.57 38.72
C THR A 291 4.03 3.22 38.16
N MET A 292 2.74 2.87 38.24
CA MET A 292 2.18 1.66 37.62
C MET A 292 2.45 1.64 36.11
N TYR A 293 2.10 2.73 35.41
CA TYR A 293 2.35 2.87 33.97
C TYR A 293 3.83 2.69 33.62
N CYS A 294 4.75 3.35 34.33
CA CYS A 294 6.18 3.23 34.10
C CYS A 294 6.69 1.80 34.32
N SER A 295 6.18 1.10 35.35
CA SER A 295 6.57 -0.27 35.63
C SER A 295 6.12 -1.23 34.53
N GLU A 296 4.88 -1.09 34.06
CA GLU A 296 4.33 -1.90 32.97
C GLU A 296 4.96 -1.57 31.63
N ALA A 297 5.26 -0.29 31.37
CA ALA A 297 5.99 0.14 30.18
C ALA A 297 7.38 -0.49 30.13
N CYS A 298 8.10 -0.55 31.25
CA CYS A 298 9.39 -1.25 31.35
C CYS A 298 9.25 -2.74 31.00
N VAL A 299 8.21 -3.41 31.53
CA VAL A 299 7.91 -4.82 31.21
C VAL A 299 7.58 -4.97 29.71
N ALA A 300 6.78 -4.07 29.16
CA ALA A 300 6.39 -4.10 27.75
C ALA A 300 7.61 -3.92 26.83
N VAL A 301 8.47 -2.93 27.12
CA VAL A 301 9.72 -2.69 26.39
C VAL A 301 10.64 -3.91 26.50
N LEU A 302 10.79 -4.51 27.68
CA LEU A 302 11.58 -5.72 27.85
C LEU A 302 11.06 -6.86 26.96
N VAL A 303 9.74 -7.09 26.94
CA VAL A 303 9.13 -8.10 26.07
C VAL A 303 9.38 -7.78 24.59
N LEU A 304 9.26 -6.53 24.16
CA LEU A 304 9.56 -6.12 22.79
C LEU A 304 11.03 -6.39 22.42
N VAL A 305 11.98 -6.02 23.29
CA VAL A 305 13.41 -6.28 23.10
C VAL A 305 13.70 -7.78 23.02
N LEU A 306 13.05 -8.59 23.88
CA LEU A 306 13.16 -10.05 23.81
C LEU A 306 12.60 -10.61 22.50
N ARG A 307 11.49 -10.08 21.99
CA ARG A 307 10.90 -10.50 20.70
C ARG A 307 11.73 -10.12 19.48
N ARG A 308 12.52 -9.03 19.56
CA ARG A 308 13.44 -8.61 18.49
C ARG A 308 14.65 -9.54 18.32
N ARG A 309 14.88 -10.49 19.24
CA ARG A 309 15.94 -11.49 19.08
C ARG A 309 15.73 -12.28 17.78
N LYS A 310 16.83 -12.53 17.05
CA LYS A 310 16.84 -13.27 15.78
C LYS A 310 16.18 -14.64 15.85
N SER A 311 16.17 -15.29 17.02
CA SER A 311 15.51 -16.59 17.23
C SER A 311 13.97 -16.54 17.17
N ILE A 312 13.37 -15.39 17.48
CA ILE A 312 11.92 -15.20 17.48
C ILE A 312 11.46 -14.49 16.20
N GLY A 313 12.29 -13.60 15.65
CA GLY A 313 12.01 -12.89 14.39
C GLY A 313 10.79 -11.96 14.49
N GLY A 314 10.62 -11.29 15.64
CA GLY A 314 9.41 -10.53 15.98
C GLY A 314 9.39 -9.06 15.55
N GLU A 315 10.24 -8.62 14.62
CA GLU A 315 10.40 -7.18 14.31
C GLU A 315 9.14 -6.50 13.76
N LEU A 316 8.42 -7.13 12.83
CA LEU A 316 7.10 -6.66 12.35
C LEU A 316 6.04 -7.75 12.52
N GLY A 317 5.56 -7.91 13.76
CA GLY A 317 4.52 -8.88 14.10
C GLY A 317 5.03 -10.32 14.26
N GLY A 318 6.00 -10.75 13.46
CA GLY A 318 6.62 -12.09 13.58
C GLY A 318 5.61 -13.24 13.42
N PRO A 319 5.91 -14.44 13.95
CA PRO A 319 5.04 -15.60 13.84
C PRO A 319 3.65 -15.36 14.45
N LYS A 320 2.57 -15.75 13.75
CA LYS A 320 1.17 -15.51 14.16
C LYS A 320 0.88 -15.87 15.61
N ARG A 321 1.33 -17.04 16.07
CA ARG A 321 1.11 -17.50 17.46
C ARG A 321 1.76 -16.56 18.48
N ILE A 322 3.03 -16.21 18.26
CA ILE A 322 3.79 -15.34 19.16
C ILE A 322 3.20 -13.93 19.17
N LYS A 323 2.80 -13.40 18.00
CA LYS A 323 2.15 -12.08 17.94
C LYS A 323 0.85 -12.05 18.74
N ILE A 324 0.01 -13.08 18.65
CA ILE A 324 -1.26 -13.12 19.38
C ILE A 324 -1.01 -13.20 20.89
N VAL A 325 -0.13 -14.12 21.32
CA VAL A 325 0.20 -14.28 22.75
C VAL A 325 0.76 -12.98 23.33
N THR A 326 1.66 -12.32 22.63
CA THR A 326 2.27 -11.06 23.09
C THR A 326 1.30 -9.88 23.06
N SER A 327 0.39 -9.83 22.09
CA SER A 327 -0.69 -8.81 22.06
C SER A 327 -1.67 -9.02 23.22
N MET A 328 -2.06 -10.26 23.51
CA MET A 328 -2.91 -10.59 24.66
C MET A 328 -2.24 -10.24 25.99
N PHE A 329 -0.92 -10.47 26.10
CA PHE A 329 -0.15 -10.06 27.26
C PHE A 329 -0.14 -8.53 27.45
N PHE A 330 0.13 -7.75 26.40
CA PHE A 330 0.07 -6.29 26.50
C PHE A 330 -1.32 -5.76 26.84
N PHE A 331 -2.36 -6.37 26.28
CA PHE A 331 -3.74 -6.04 26.66
C PHE A 331 -4.01 -6.37 28.14
N SER A 332 -3.45 -7.45 28.66
CA SER A 332 -3.57 -7.79 30.08
C SER A 332 -2.84 -6.80 31.00
N LEU A 333 -1.68 -6.27 30.59
CA LEU A 333 -0.99 -5.20 31.32
C LEU A 333 -1.89 -3.97 31.42
N TRP A 334 -2.46 -3.53 30.29
CA TRP A 334 -3.40 -2.41 30.28
C TRP A 334 -4.61 -2.62 31.21
N LEU A 335 -5.18 -3.83 31.24
CA LEU A 335 -6.26 -4.16 32.19
C LEU A 335 -5.79 -4.13 33.65
N ILE A 336 -4.57 -4.58 33.94
CA ILE A 336 -3.97 -4.51 35.28
C ILE A 336 -3.80 -3.05 35.69
N TYR A 337 -3.26 -2.20 34.83
CA TYR A 337 -3.15 -0.76 35.06
C TYR A 337 -4.50 -0.13 35.40
N LEU A 338 -5.52 -0.38 34.59
CA LEU A 338 -6.87 0.16 34.83
C LEU A 338 -7.45 -0.33 36.15
N THR A 339 -7.30 -1.62 36.44
CA THR A 339 -7.86 -2.24 37.65
C THR A 339 -7.16 -1.69 38.89
N MET A 340 -5.82 -1.70 38.92
CA MET A 340 -5.05 -1.22 40.06
C MET A 340 -5.26 0.27 40.30
N SER A 341 -5.22 1.09 39.25
CA SER A 341 -5.44 2.54 39.37
C SER A 341 -6.87 2.86 39.84
N SER A 342 -7.85 2.05 39.43
CA SER A 342 -9.23 2.19 39.92
C SER A 342 -9.36 1.77 41.38
N LEU A 343 -8.75 0.65 41.78
CA LEU A 343 -8.80 0.17 43.16
C LEU A 343 -8.15 1.16 44.14
N GLU A 344 -7.02 1.74 43.76
CA GLU A 344 -6.38 2.81 44.55
C GLU A 344 -7.26 4.06 44.56
N ALA A 345 -7.83 4.44 43.41
CA ALA A 345 -8.71 5.59 43.35
C ALA A 345 -9.91 5.44 44.28
N TYR A 346 -10.44 4.23 44.50
CA TYR A 346 -11.54 3.95 45.45
C TYR A 346 -11.08 3.62 46.87
N ASP A 347 -9.80 3.85 47.21
CA ASP A 347 -9.24 3.62 48.53
C ASP A 347 -9.33 2.14 48.99
N VAL A 348 -9.44 1.20 48.03
CA VAL A 348 -9.51 -0.25 48.30
C VAL A 348 -8.10 -0.81 48.57
N ILE A 349 -7.10 -0.26 47.88
CA ILE A 349 -5.69 -0.54 48.11
C ILE A 349 -4.97 0.75 48.50
N PRO A 350 -3.98 0.69 49.39
CA PRO A 350 -3.16 1.85 49.70
C PRO A 350 -2.30 2.21 48.49
N GLY A 351 -2.27 3.50 48.14
CA GLY A 351 -1.20 4.07 47.33
C GLY A 351 0.15 3.96 48.05
N PHE A 352 1.24 4.03 47.30
CA PHE A 352 2.61 3.97 47.83
C PHE A 352 3.24 5.35 47.99
#